data_AF-A0A7W1N481-F1
#
_entry.id   AF-A0A7W1N481-F1
#
_cell.length_a   1.000
_cell.length_b   1.000
_cell.length_c   1.000
_cell.angle_alpha   90.00
_cell.angle_beta   90.00
_cell.angle_gamma   90.00
#
_symmetry.space_group_name_H-M   'P 1'
#
loop_
_entity.id
_entity.type
_entity.pdbx_description
1 polymer ?
#
loop_
_entity_poly.entity_id
_entity_poly.type
_entity_poly.pdbx_seq_one_letter_code
_entity_poly.pdbx_strand_id
1 'polypeptide(L)'
;MTADSLLSTRPEPARRGVATASLATLVVGALTIAIYLLLPDNAQSISYVLIGLSTVSLTYLGAMRNLPRGERLPWQLFALGLLGQVAGDAIFAFYEVDLNREPPSPSVADVFYLAGYPLLAAGIFLVLRRLGAQSGRAAVLDSIVVFGGVALVQWVFFIDQYNHIHFSTEAARVVAMAYPAVDALLLVGFAQLLVGPGGRTPAYRLLLLSVALWIVADEVYGLDTDGYSGGSWIDMLWLGSYVVWAAAALDPSMRNIAQADRRQLPRLTKTRLSAPRGRAAHCARDPDPRAHGSPCCARLCDRDRRCDRRGPGPDAARRARPRRRAVSPRRAAGPSGGRAGSASPRRPERTARRA
;
A
#
# COMPACT_ATOMS: atom_id res chain seq x y z
N MET A 1 21.04 32.03 -37.80
CA MET A 1 20.20 31.45 -36.73
C MET A 1 19.54 30.22 -37.32
N THR A 2 20.24 29.09 -37.28
CA THR A 2 19.85 27.83 -37.93
C THR A 2 18.93 27.01 -37.03
N ALA A 3 17.93 26.40 -37.65
CA ALA A 3 16.83 25.67 -37.06
C ALA A 3 17.25 24.26 -36.60
N ASP A 4 18.13 24.18 -35.60
CA ASP A 4 18.71 22.91 -35.11
C ASP A 4 18.33 22.54 -33.66
N SER A 5 17.19 23.05 -33.16
CA SER A 5 16.80 22.88 -31.75
C SER A 5 15.47 22.17 -31.53
N LEU A 6 14.99 21.39 -32.51
CA LEU A 6 13.91 20.43 -32.28
C LEU A 6 14.53 19.11 -31.82
N LEU A 7 14.85 19.08 -30.53
CA LEU A 7 15.12 17.87 -29.77
C LEU A 7 13.96 16.88 -29.95
N SER A 8 14.19 15.97 -30.88
CA SER A 8 13.60 14.64 -30.99
C SER A 8 13.59 13.97 -29.61
N THR A 9 12.48 14.10 -28.89
CA THR A 9 12.16 13.22 -27.75
C THR A 9 11.60 11.92 -28.32
N ARG A 10 12.50 11.07 -28.84
CA ARG A 10 12.11 9.68 -29.13
C ARG A 10 11.68 9.05 -27.80
N PRO A 11 10.50 8.40 -27.72
CA PRO A 11 10.16 7.62 -26.55
C PRO A 11 11.20 6.50 -26.42
N GLU A 12 11.89 6.46 -25.28
CA GLU A 12 12.86 5.42 -24.94
C GLU A 12 12.20 4.02 -25.09
N PRO A 13 12.76 3.10 -25.90
CA PRO A 13 12.17 1.78 -26.14
C PRO A 13 12.40 0.77 -24.99
N ALA A 14 12.53 1.22 -23.73
CA ALA A 14 12.98 0.38 -22.61
C ALA A 14 11.86 -0.24 -21.74
N ARG A 15 10.57 -0.07 -22.07
CA ARG A 15 9.45 -0.41 -21.15
C ARG A 15 8.56 -1.60 -21.54
N ARG A 16 8.81 -2.31 -22.65
CA ARG A 16 7.95 -3.41 -23.11
C ARG A 16 8.28 -4.79 -22.52
N GLY A 17 9.55 -5.07 -22.21
CA GLY A 17 10.00 -6.43 -21.85
C GLY A 17 9.75 -6.90 -20.41
N VAL A 18 9.16 -6.08 -19.53
CA VAL A 18 8.96 -6.44 -18.10
C VAL A 18 7.48 -6.43 -17.68
N ALA A 19 6.61 -5.65 -18.33
CA ALA A 19 5.17 -5.88 -18.25
C ALA A 19 4.80 -7.28 -18.79
N THR A 20 5.59 -7.80 -19.74
CA THR A 20 5.52 -9.19 -20.20
C THR A 20 5.94 -10.20 -19.13
N ALA A 21 6.80 -9.85 -18.16
CA ALA A 21 7.23 -10.79 -17.12
C ALA A 21 6.13 -11.02 -16.07
N SER A 22 5.42 -9.97 -15.65
CA SER A 22 4.24 -10.10 -14.78
C SER A 22 3.14 -10.91 -15.47
N LEU A 23 2.81 -10.58 -16.72
CA LEU A 23 1.83 -11.34 -17.49
C LEU A 23 2.26 -12.79 -17.73
N ALA A 24 3.53 -13.05 -18.07
CA ALA A 24 4.04 -14.40 -18.23
C ALA A 24 3.96 -15.19 -16.93
N THR A 25 4.21 -14.56 -15.78
CA THR A 25 4.06 -15.20 -14.46
C THR A 25 2.61 -15.58 -14.19
N LEU A 26 1.65 -14.72 -14.51
CA LEU A 26 0.23 -15.04 -14.38
C LEU A 26 -0.18 -16.20 -15.31
N VAL A 27 0.25 -16.17 -16.57
CA VAL A 27 -0.09 -17.22 -17.55
C VAL A 27 0.56 -18.55 -17.16
N VAL A 28 1.86 -18.56 -16.89
CA VAL A 28 2.58 -19.77 -16.48
C VAL A 28 2.03 -20.28 -15.16
N GLY A 29 1.81 -19.41 -14.17
CA GLY A 29 1.25 -19.79 -12.88
C GLY A 29 -0.16 -20.37 -12.99
N ALA A 30 -1.04 -19.77 -13.80
CA ALA A 30 -2.37 -20.33 -14.07
C ALA A 30 -2.30 -21.71 -14.74
N LEU A 31 -1.37 -21.90 -15.69
CA LEU A 31 -1.14 -23.21 -16.30
C LEU A 31 -0.59 -24.22 -15.29
N THR A 32 0.35 -23.84 -14.42
CA THR A 32 0.89 -24.71 -13.38
C THR A 32 -0.18 -25.10 -12.36
N ILE A 33 -1.08 -24.18 -11.98
CA ILE A 33 -2.24 -24.48 -11.13
C ILE A 33 -3.21 -25.44 -11.84
N ALA A 34 -3.47 -25.23 -13.13
CA ALA A 34 -4.31 -26.14 -13.90
C ALA A 34 -3.69 -27.56 -14.00
N ILE A 35 -2.37 -27.65 -14.15
CA ILE A 35 -1.63 -28.92 -14.14
C ILE A 35 -1.70 -29.56 -12.75
N TYR A 36 -1.52 -28.77 -11.69
CA TYR A 36 -1.59 -29.23 -10.30
C TYR A 36 -2.87 -30.02 -10.01
N LEU A 37 -4.02 -29.54 -10.50
CA LEU A 37 -5.32 -30.22 -10.31
C LEU A 37 -5.44 -31.59 -11.00
N LEU A 38 -4.53 -31.90 -11.93
CA LEU A 38 -4.50 -33.15 -12.67
C LEU A 38 -3.45 -34.13 -12.11
N LEU A 39 -2.65 -33.70 -11.14
CA LEU A 39 -1.59 -34.52 -10.56
C LEU A 39 -2.15 -35.48 -9.50
N PRO A 40 -1.52 -36.63 -9.28
CA PRO A 40 -1.78 -37.47 -8.10
C PRO A 40 -1.28 -36.76 -6.82
N ASP A 41 -1.84 -37.14 -5.66
CA ASP A 41 -1.65 -36.48 -4.36
C ASP A 41 -0.18 -36.20 -4.02
N ASN A 42 0.71 -37.18 -4.21
CA ASN A 42 2.14 -37.01 -3.94
C ASN A 42 2.82 -35.96 -4.84
N ALA A 43 2.43 -35.90 -6.10
CA ALA A 43 2.95 -34.91 -7.04
C ALA A 43 2.30 -33.54 -6.85
N GLN A 44 1.07 -33.48 -6.31
CA GLN A 44 0.43 -32.24 -5.90
C GLN A 44 1.22 -31.56 -4.78
N SER A 45 1.53 -32.26 -3.68
CA SER A 45 2.26 -31.66 -2.55
C SER A 45 3.63 -31.12 -2.98
N ILE A 46 4.37 -31.86 -3.81
CA ILE A 46 5.65 -31.40 -4.38
C ILE A 46 5.44 -30.15 -5.25
N SER A 47 4.43 -30.16 -6.12
CA SER A 47 4.14 -29.04 -7.02
C SER A 47 3.72 -27.79 -6.25
N TYR A 48 2.96 -27.94 -5.17
CA TYR A 48 2.55 -26.86 -4.28
C TYR A 48 3.78 -26.13 -3.71
N VAL A 49 4.72 -26.89 -3.13
CA VAL A 49 5.96 -26.36 -2.57
C VAL A 49 6.82 -25.69 -3.66
N LEU A 50 6.90 -26.26 -4.85
CA LEU A 50 7.65 -25.67 -5.97
C LEU A 50 7.03 -24.34 -6.45
N ILE A 51 5.70 -24.25 -6.54
CA ILE A 51 5.00 -22.99 -6.84
C ILE A 51 5.32 -21.95 -5.77
N GLY A 52 5.25 -22.33 -4.50
CA GLY A 52 5.61 -21.49 -3.37
C GLY A 52 7.06 -20.97 -3.44
N LEU A 53 8.05 -21.86 -3.59
CA LEU A 53 9.46 -21.50 -3.69
C LEU A 53 9.76 -20.61 -4.91
N SER A 54 9.08 -20.88 -6.04
CA SER A 54 9.18 -20.02 -7.22
C SER A 54 8.65 -18.62 -6.92
N THR A 55 7.55 -18.51 -6.19
CA THR A 55 6.94 -17.25 -5.78
C THR A 55 7.85 -16.45 -4.86
N VAL A 56 8.44 -17.08 -3.85
CA VAL A 56 9.44 -16.47 -2.96
C VAL A 56 10.60 -15.90 -3.77
N SER A 57 11.13 -16.70 -4.69
CA SER A 57 12.27 -16.34 -5.54
C SER A 57 11.93 -15.17 -6.46
N LEU A 58 10.80 -15.22 -7.16
CA LEU A 58 10.33 -14.17 -8.06
C LEU A 58 10.00 -12.88 -7.30
N THR A 59 9.44 -12.99 -6.10
CA THR A 59 9.16 -11.83 -5.23
C THR A 59 10.45 -11.13 -4.83
N TYR A 60 11.44 -11.89 -4.36
CA TYR A 60 12.75 -11.36 -3.99
C TYR A 60 13.48 -10.74 -5.18
N LEU A 61 13.58 -11.47 -6.30
CA LEU A 61 14.25 -11.00 -7.52
C LEU A 61 13.56 -9.78 -8.13
N GLY A 62 12.22 -9.77 -8.15
CA GLY A 62 11.40 -8.65 -8.55
C GLY A 62 11.74 -7.40 -7.75
N ALA A 63 11.80 -7.51 -6.42
CA ALA A 63 12.22 -6.42 -5.56
C ALA A 63 13.66 -5.94 -5.84
N MET A 64 14.61 -6.87 -6.05
CA MET A 64 16.01 -6.51 -6.32
C MET A 64 16.18 -5.80 -7.67
N ARG A 65 15.40 -6.19 -8.69
CA ARG A 65 15.47 -5.66 -10.05
C ARG A 65 14.70 -4.36 -10.21
N ASN A 66 13.52 -4.29 -9.61
CA ASN A 66 12.60 -3.18 -9.79
C ASN A 66 12.78 -2.08 -8.74
N LEU A 67 13.27 -2.34 -7.52
CA LEU A 67 13.34 -1.29 -6.49
C LEU A 67 14.77 -0.82 -6.16
N PRO A 68 14.97 0.47 -5.84
CA PRO A 68 16.21 0.96 -5.26
C PRO A 68 16.42 0.39 -3.85
N ARG A 69 17.67 0.37 -3.36
CA ARG A 69 18.03 -0.32 -2.10
C ARG A 69 17.17 0.07 -0.89
N GLY A 70 16.90 1.37 -0.70
CA GLY A 70 16.08 1.87 0.41
C GLY A 70 14.61 1.47 0.33
N GLU A 71 14.14 1.00 -0.82
CA GLU A 71 12.73 0.67 -1.04
C GLU A 71 12.43 -0.83 -0.97
N ARG A 72 13.44 -1.69 -0.85
CA ARG A 72 13.28 -3.16 -0.96
C ARG A 72 12.67 -3.82 0.27
N LEU A 73 12.83 -3.22 1.46
CA LEU A 73 12.48 -3.85 2.74
C LEU A 73 11.05 -4.45 2.79
N PRO A 74 9.97 -3.76 2.37
CA PRO A 74 8.62 -4.34 2.43
C PRO A 74 8.50 -5.65 1.64
N TRP A 75 9.13 -5.69 0.45
CA TRP A 75 9.09 -6.86 -0.43
C TRP A 75 10.04 -7.98 0.01
N GLN A 76 11.12 -7.63 0.73
CA GLN A 76 11.96 -8.63 1.39
C GLN A 76 11.23 -9.28 2.56
N LEU A 77 10.44 -8.52 3.32
CA LEU A 77 9.56 -9.06 4.35
C LEU A 77 8.47 -9.95 3.75
N PHE A 78 7.88 -9.56 2.61
CA PHE A 78 6.97 -10.44 1.87
C PHE A 78 7.65 -11.74 1.46
N ALA A 79 8.81 -11.69 0.82
CA ALA A 79 9.52 -12.90 0.42
C ALA A 79 9.88 -13.80 1.63
N LEU A 80 10.28 -13.20 2.76
CA LEU A 80 10.60 -13.95 3.98
C LEU A 80 9.36 -14.54 4.64
N GLY A 81 8.25 -13.81 4.68
CA GLY A 81 6.96 -14.30 5.19
C GLY A 81 6.43 -15.46 4.36
N LEU A 82 6.42 -15.29 3.03
CA LEU A 82 6.05 -16.35 2.09
C LEU A 82 6.99 -17.56 2.21
N LEU A 83 8.28 -17.37 2.48
CA LEU A 83 9.20 -18.48 2.73
C LEU A 83 8.82 -19.26 4.00
N GLY A 84 8.34 -18.58 5.05
CA GLY A 84 7.77 -19.21 6.23
C GLY A 84 6.58 -20.08 5.86
N GLN A 85 5.64 -19.55 5.08
CA GLN A 85 4.48 -20.32 4.62
C GLN A 85 4.90 -21.57 3.84
N VAL A 86 5.80 -21.42 2.87
CA VAL A 86 6.31 -22.52 2.04
C VAL A 86 7.08 -23.55 2.86
N ALA A 87 7.78 -23.14 3.92
CA ALA A 87 8.42 -24.07 4.85
C ALA A 87 7.38 -24.88 5.65
N GLY A 88 6.29 -24.23 6.07
CA GLY A 88 5.13 -24.92 6.65
C GLY A 88 4.52 -25.93 5.66
N ASP A 89 4.30 -25.50 4.41
CA ASP A 89 3.76 -26.35 3.34
C ASP A 89 4.65 -27.56 3.06
N ALA A 90 5.98 -27.37 3.06
CA ALA A 90 6.94 -28.45 2.86
C ALA A 90 6.95 -29.46 4.03
N ILE A 91 6.77 -28.98 5.26
CA ILE A 91 6.62 -29.85 6.42
C ILE A 91 5.29 -30.61 6.34
N PHE A 92 4.20 -29.92 5.97
CA PHE A 92 2.89 -30.52 5.78
C PHE A 92 2.95 -31.64 4.72
N ALA A 93 3.53 -31.35 3.57
CA ALA A 93 3.77 -32.31 2.49
C ALA A 93 4.58 -33.53 2.95
N PHE A 94 5.59 -33.34 3.79
CA PHE A 94 6.37 -34.45 4.37
C PHE A 94 5.49 -35.37 5.24
N TYR A 95 4.57 -34.82 6.03
CA TYR A 95 3.63 -35.64 6.81
C TYR A 95 2.68 -36.44 5.91
N GLU A 96 2.09 -35.79 4.90
CA GLU A 96 1.15 -36.46 4.00
C GLU A 96 1.83 -37.52 3.13
N VAL A 97 2.94 -37.16 2.46
CA VAL A 97 3.56 -38.01 1.43
C VAL A 97 4.44 -39.10 2.04
N ASP A 98 5.29 -38.75 3.01
CA ASP A 98 6.26 -39.71 3.56
C ASP A 98 5.69 -40.48 4.77
N LEU A 99 4.82 -39.84 5.57
CA LEU A 99 4.25 -40.44 6.77
C LEU A 99 2.80 -40.93 6.61
N ASN A 100 2.16 -40.67 5.46
CA ASN A 100 0.77 -41.06 5.16
C ASN A 100 -0.21 -40.69 6.30
N ARG A 101 -0.03 -39.50 6.88
CA ARG A 101 -0.87 -39.00 7.97
C ARG A 101 -0.86 -37.47 7.98
N GLU A 102 -1.90 -36.89 8.54
CA GLU A 102 -1.91 -35.45 8.79
C GLU A 102 -0.88 -35.04 9.87
N PRO A 103 -0.37 -33.80 9.80
CA PRO A 103 0.44 -33.24 10.86
C PRO A 103 -0.33 -33.26 12.19
N PRO A 104 0.32 -33.61 13.32
CA PRO A 104 -0.31 -33.50 14.63
C PRO A 104 -0.56 -32.02 14.96
N SER A 105 -1.65 -31.68 15.64
CA SER A 105 -1.86 -30.31 16.13
C SER A 105 -1.53 -30.22 17.63
N PRO A 106 -0.61 -29.32 18.06
CA PRO A 106 0.27 -28.48 17.26
C PRO A 106 1.42 -29.24 16.56
N SER A 107 1.84 -28.72 15.41
CA SER A 107 2.90 -29.23 14.55
C SER A 107 4.10 -28.27 14.47
N VAL A 108 5.20 -28.75 13.90
CA VAL A 108 6.33 -27.88 13.53
C VAL A 108 5.94 -26.92 12.39
N ALA A 109 5.00 -27.30 11.52
CA ALA A 109 4.53 -26.43 10.43
C ALA A 109 3.85 -25.16 10.97
N ASP A 110 3.10 -25.27 12.08
CA ASP A 110 2.43 -24.13 12.72
C ASP A 110 3.41 -23.03 13.14
N VAL A 111 4.64 -23.39 13.55
CA VAL A 111 5.67 -22.40 13.89
C VAL A 111 6.05 -21.55 12.69
N PHE A 112 6.18 -22.18 11.52
CA PHE A 112 6.57 -21.49 10.29
C PHE A 112 5.42 -20.67 9.71
N TYR A 113 4.19 -21.21 9.73
CA TYR A 113 2.99 -20.47 9.34
C TYR A 113 2.79 -19.23 10.22
N LEU A 114 2.71 -19.40 11.55
CA LEU A 114 2.47 -18.28 12.46
C LEU A 114 3.60 -17.23 12.44
N ALA A 115 4.85 -17.64 12.17
CA ALA A 115 5.96 -16.69 12.00
C ALA A 115 5.90 -15.91 10.68
N GLY A 116 5.24 -16.44 9.65
CA GLY A 116 5.07 -15.80 8.35
C GLY A 116 4.14 -14.58 8.41
N TYR A 117 3.00 -14.68 9.11
CA TYR A 117 1.99 -13.62 9.19
C TYR A 117 2.53 -12.25 9.65
N PRO A 118 3.29 -12.13 10.76
CA PRO A 118 3.84 -10.84 11.20
C PRO A 118 4.76 -10.20 10.16
N LEU A 119 5.51 -10.99 9.38
CA LEU A 119 6.38 -10.49 8.32
C LEU A 119 5.58 -9.95 7.15
N LEU A 120 4.53 -10.67 6.73
CA LEU A 120 3.60 -10.22 5.70
C LEU A 120 2.89 -8.92 6.14
N ALA A 121 2.34 -8.90 7.35
CA ALA A 121 1.69 -7.72 7.92
C ALA A 121 2.66 -6.51 8.02
N ALA A 122 3.90 -6.74 8.46
CA ALA A 122 4.93 -5.70 8.52
C ALA A 122 5.27 -5.16 7.12
N GLY A 123 5.33 -6.03 6.10
CA GLY A 123 5.50 -5.62 4.70
C GLY A 123 4.36 -4.70 4.23
N ILE A 124 3.11 -5.08 4.49
CA ILE A 124 1.92 -4.26 4.14
C ILE A 124 1.98 -2.91 4.87
N PHE A 125 2.25 -2.93 6.18
CA PHE A 125 2.36 -1.72 6.99
C PHE A 125 3.43 -0.76 6.46
N LEU A 126 4.60 -1.26 6.04
CA LEU A 126 5.64 -0.41 5.46
C LEU A 126 5.24 0.15 4.09
N VAL A 127 4.48 -0.58 3.28
CA VAL A 127 3.90 -0.06 2.02
C VAL A 127 2.93 1.09 2.34
N LEU A 128 2.00 0.88 3.28
CA LEU A 128 1.02 1.87 3.72
C LEU A 128 1.68 3.13 4.32
N ARG A 129 2.74 2.95 5.11
CA ARG A 129 3.52 4.06 5.66
C ARG A 129 4.13 4.92 4.56
N ARG A 130 4.60 4.31 3.47
CA ARG A 130 5.15 5.05 2.30
C ARG A 130 4.09 5.75 1.48
N LEU A 131 2.87 5.22 1.44
CA LEU A 131 1.71 5.88 0.84
C LEU A 131 1.25 7.13 1.61
N GLY A 132 1.83 7.38 2.80
CA GLY A 132 1.39 8.45 3.69
C GLY A 132 0.11 8.10 4.45
N ALA A 133 -0.36 6.85 4.38
CA ALA A 133 -1.57 6.41 5.06
C ALA A 133 -1.43 6.46 6.59
N GLN A 134 -0.21 6.46 7.12
CA GLN A 134 0.08 6.36 8.57
C GLN A 134 0.82 7.59 9.14
N SER A 135 0.65 8.78 8.56
CA SER A 135 1.46 9.95 8.90
C SER A 135 0.98 10.77 10.12
N GLY A 136 -0.09 10.37 10.81
CA GLY A 136 -0.65 11.16 11.92
C GLY A 136 -1.49 10.37 12.92
N ARG A 137 -1.75 10.98 14.08
CA ARG A 137 -2.54 10.37 15.18
C ARG A 137 -3.92 9.90 14.73
N ALA A 138 -4.59 10.65 13.85
CA ALA A 138 -5.89 10.28 13.31
C ALA A 138 -5.84 8.97 12.50
N ALA A 139 -4.80 8.75 11.71
CA ALA A 139 -4.63 7.51 10.94
C ALA A 139 -4.36 6.29 11.83
N VAL A 140 -3.59 6.48 12.92
CA VAL A 140 -3.37 5.45 13.92
C VAL A 140 -4.68 5.08 14.62
N LEU A 141 -5.48 6.08 15.01
CA LEU A 141 -6.79 5.84 15.61
C LEU A 141 -7.74 5.12 14.65
N ASP A 142 -7.77 5.53 13.38
CA ASP A 142 -8.56 4.86 12.34
C ASP A 142 -8.14 3.39 12.17
N SER A 143 -6.84 3.12 12.17
CA SER A 143 -6.30 1.76 12.11
C SER A 143 -6.70 0.91 13.33
N ILE A 144 -6.73 1.51 14.52
CA ILE A 144 -7.17 0.84 15.76
C ILE A 144 -8.67 0.54 15.70
N VAL A 145 -9.48 1.47 15.18
CA VAL A 145 -10.93 1.26 15.01
C VAL A 145 -11.21 0.13 14.02
N VAL A 146 -10.53 0.14 12.86
CA VAL A 146 -10.63 -0.95 11.87
C VAL A 146 -10.15 -2.27 12.47
N PHE A 147 -9.03 -2.27 13.20
CA PHE A 147 -8.55 -3.46 13.92
C PHE A 147 -9.55 -3.97 14.93
N GLY A 148 -10.14 -3.11 15.76
CA GLY A 148 -11.16 -3.51 16.72
C GLY A 148 -12.38 -4.15 16.06
N GLY A 149 -12.83 -3.60 14.92
CA GLY A 149 -13.92 -4.17 14.14
C GLY A 149 -13.58 -5.55 13.56
N VAL A 150 -12.42 -5.67 12.90
CA VAL A 150 -11.93 -6.94 12.35
C VAL A 150 -11.73 -7.99 13.45
N ALA A 151 -11.06 -7.62 14.54
CA ALA A 151 -10.79 -8.51 15.66
C ALA A 151 -12.08 -8.99 16.33
N LEU A 152 -13.12 -8.16 16.40
CA LEU A 152 -14.42 -8.56 16.92
C LEU A 152 -15.11 -9.58 16.00
N VAL A 153 -15.04 -9.39 14.68
CA VAL A 153 -15.57 -10.36 13.70
C VAL A 153 -14.81 -11.69 13.83
N GLN A 154 -13.47 -11.65 13.82
CA GLN A 154 -12.63 -12.83 14.04
C GLN A 154 -12.95 -13.54 15.37
N TRP A 155 -13.20 -12.76 16.43
CA TRP A 155 -13.57 -13.30 17.72
C TRP A 155 -14.90 -14.07 17.67
N VAL A 156 -15.97 -13.43 17.18
CA VAL A 156 -17.32 -14.00 17.22
C VAL A 156 -17.46 -15.22 16.31
N PHE A 157 -16.88 -15.16 15.11
CA PHE A 157 -17.06 -16.21 14.10
C PHE A 157 -16.07 -17.37 14.23
N PHE A 158 -14.87 -17.15 14.81
CA PHE A 158 -13.84 -18.20 14.88
C PHE A 158 -13.38 -18.47 16.32
N ILE A 159 -12.80 -17.47 17.00
CA ILE A 159 -12.11 -17.70 18.28
C ILE A 159 -13.09 -18.18 19.36
N ASP A 160 -14.28 -17.58 19.44
CA ASP A 160 -15.32 -17.98 20.39
C ASP A 160 -15.89 -19.37 20.04
N GLN A 161 -16.07 -19.67 18.76
CA GLN A 161 -16.53 -20.99 18.31
C GLN A 161 -15.56 -22.11 18.71
N TYR A 162 -14.26 -21.85 18.71
CA TYR A 162 -13.25 -22.82 19.16
C TYR A 162 -13.30 -23.10 20.67
N ASN A 163 -14.00 -22.31 21.48
CA ASN A 163 -14.27 -22.67 22.89
C ASN A 163 -15.38 -23.74 23.01
N HIS A 164 -16.18 -23.92 21.97
CA HIS A 164 -17.34 -24.82 21.96
C HIS A 164 -17.10 -26.11 21.16
N ILE A 165 -15.95 -26.22 20.49
CA ILE A 165 -15.53 -27.39 19.73
C ILE A 165 -14.51 -28.20 20.55
N HIS A 166 -14.55 -29.53 20.42
CA HIS A 166 -13.61 -30.42 21.10
C HIS A 166 -12.28 -30.49 20.36
N PHE A 167 -11.20 -30.11 21.05
CA PHE A 167 -9.82 -30.30 20.60
C PHE A 167 -9.17 -31.46 21.35
N SER A 168 -8.22 -32.13 20.71
CA SER A 168 -7.44 -33.23 21.32
C SER A 168 -6.58 -32.77 22.50
N THR A 169 -6.09 -31.52 22.47
CA THR A 169 -5.30 -30.90 23.53
C THR A 169 -5.62 -29.40 23.64
N GLU A 170 -5.38 -28.80 24.81
CA GLU A 170 -5.51 -27.34 24.98
C GLU A 170 -4.49 -26.57 24.13
N ALA A 171 -3.30 -27.16 23.88
CA ALA A 171 -2.32 -26.55 23.00
C ALA A 171 -2.83 -26.47 21.54
N ALA A 172 -3.51 -27.51 21.04
CA ALA A 172 -4.15 -27.50 19.72
C ALA A 172 -5.20 -26.38 19.62
N ARG A 173 -6.02 -26.21 20.67
CA ARG A 173 -7.01 -25.12 20.73
C ARG A 173 -6.35 -23.74 20.66
N VAL A 174 -5.31 -23.50 21.47
CA VAL A 174 -4.59 -22.21 21.48
C VAL A 174 -3.96 -21.90 20.12
N VAL A 175 -3.38 -22.91 19.47
CA VAL A 175 -2.79 -22.76 18.13
C VAL A 175 -3.87 -22.49 17.08
N ALA A 176 -4.99 -23.22 17.12
CA ALA A 176 -6.13 -22.97 16.23
C ALA A 176 -6.68 -21.54 16.38
N MET A 177 -6.81 -21.03 17.61
CA MET A 177 -7.21 -19.64 17.88
C MET A 177 -6.17 -18.61 17.43
N ALA A 178 -4.88 -18.97 17.40
CA ALA A 178 -3.82 -18.07 16.98
C ALA A 178 -3.93 -17.69 15.50
N TYR A 179 -4.42 -18.60 14.64
CA TYR A 179 -4.60 -18.34 13.20
C TYR A 179 -5.55 -17.16 12.92
N PRO A 180 -6.84 -17.19 13.31
CA PRO A 180 -7.75 -16.02 13.19
C PRO A 180 -7.19 -14.75 13.83
N ALA A 181 -6.48 -14.88 14.95
CA ALA A 181 -5.93 -13.73 15.67
C ALA A 181 -4.80 -13.04 14.89
N VAL A 182 -3.88 -13.80 14.26
CA VAL A 182 -2.84 -13.21 13.41
C VAL A 182 -3.37 -12.77 12.06
N ASP A 183 -4.41 -13.43 11.55
CA ASP A 183 -5.02 -13.09 10.27
C ASP A 183 -5.76 -11.75 10.31
N ALA A 184 -6.27 -11.37 11.49
CA ALA A 184 -6.76 -10.02 11.76
C ALA A 184 -5.75 -8.92 11.37
N LEU A 185 -4.43 -9.16 11.49
CA LEU A 185 -3.40 -8.20 11.06
C LEU A 185 -3.38 -8.02 9.54
N LEU A 186 -3.52 -9.12 8.79
CA LEU A 186 -3.58 -9.08 7.33
C LEU A 186 -4.87 -8.45 6.85
N LEU A 187 -6.01 -8.79 7.45
CA LEU A 187 -7.31 -8.17 7.19
C LEU A 187 -7.29 -6.65 7.38
N VAL A 188 -6.67 -6.17 8.47
CA VAL A 188 -6.53 -4.72 8.70
C VAL A 188 -5.62 -4.08 7.67
N GLY A 189 -4.49 -4.73 7.34
CA GLY A 189 -3.61 -4.28 6.27
C GLY A 189 -4.33 -4.19 4.92
N PHE A 190 -5.15 -5.21 4.61
CA PHE A 190 -5.97 -5.28 3.41
C PHE A 190 -7.03 -4.19 3.36
N ALA A 191 -7.78 -3.98 4.44
CA ALA A 191 -8.76 -2.90 4.55
C ALA A 191 -8.11 -1.52 4.33
N GLN A 192 -6.92 -1.30 4.89
CA GLN A 192 -6.18 -0.06 4.68
C GLN A 192 -5.65 0.07 3.25
N LEU A 193 -5.26 -1.02 2.59
CA LEU A 193 -4.90 -1.01 1.17
C LEU A 193 -6.13 -0.73 0.27
N LEU A 194 -7.32 -1.19 0.65
CA LEU A 194 -8.56 -0.90 -0.07
C LEU A 194 -8.95 0.58 0.01
N VAL A 195 -8.86 1.18 1.20
CA VAL A 195 -9.33 2.55 1.46
C VAL A 195 -8.23 3.60 1.23
N GLY A 196 -6.96 3.18 1.27
CA GLY A 196 -5.80 4.06 1.19
C GLY A 196 -5.67 4.80 -0.15
N PRO A 197 -4.83 5.86 -0.20
CA PRO A 197 -4.62 6.67 -1.41
C PRO A 197 -3.77 5.97 -2.50
N GLY A 198 -3.25 4.76 -2.22
CA GLY A 198 -2.66 3.87 -3.22
C GLY A 198 -3.76 3.25 -4.09
N GLY A 199 -3.48 2.80 -5.32
CA GLY A 199 -4.56 2.13 -6.08
C GLY A 199 -4.50 2.12 -7.60
N ARG A 200 -3.56 2.84 -8.21
CA ARG A 200 -3.62 3.04 -9.67
C ARG A 200 -2.59 2.26 -10.48
N THR A 201 -1.58 1.68 -9.83
CA THR A 201 -0.60 0.86 -10.54
C THR A 201 -1.08 -0.59 -10.66
N PRO A 202 -0.80 -1.28 -11.78
CA PRO A 202 -1.05 -2.71 -11.90
C PRO A 202 -0.47 -3.52 -10.74
N ALA A 203 0.77 -3.23 -10.31
CA ALA A 203 1.42 -3.93 -9.19
C ALA A 203 0.64 -3.78 -7.87
N TYR A 204 0.05 -2.62 -7.61
CA TYR A 204 -0.78 -2.42 -6.41
C TYR A 204 -2.05 -3.26 -6.45
N ARG A 205 -2.71 -3.31 -7.61
CA ARG A 205 -3.94 -4.10 -7.78
C ARG A 205 -3.67 -5.60 -7.70
N LEU A 206 -2.54 -6.06 -8.23
CA LEU A 206 -2.09 -7.44 -8.10
C LEU A 206 -1.78 -7.76 -6.63
N LEU A 207 -1.04 -6.91 -5.92
CA LEU A 207 -0.78 -7.11 -4.48
C LEU A 207 -2.09 -7.14 -3.66
N LEU A 208 -3.02 -6.24 -3.98
CA LEU A 208 -4.34 -6.24 -3.34
C LEU A 208 -5.10 -7.53 -3.62
N LEU A 209 -5.08 -8.01 -4.86
CA LEU A 209 -5.73 -9.26 -5.26
C LEU A 209 -5.07 -10.47 -4.60
N SER A 210 -3.74 -10.53 -4.50
CA SER A 210 -3.06 -11.65 -3.83
C SER A 210 -3.43 -11.72 -2.35
N VAL A 211 -3.39 -10.58 -1.65
CA VAL A 211 -3.81 -10.52 -0.24
C VAL A 211 -5.29 -10.91 -0.09
N ALA A 212 -6.16 -10.47 -1.01
CA ALA A 212 -7.57 -10.85 -0.98
C ALA A 212 -7.76 -12.37 -1.16
N LEU A 213 -7.08 -12.98 -2.13
CA LEU A 213 -7.13 -14.42 -2.36
C LEU A 213 -6.62 -15.20 -1.14
N TRP A 214 -5.56 -14.70 -0.51
CA TRP A 214 -5.01 -15.29 0.72
C TRP A 214 -6.06 -15.30 1.84
N ILE A 215 -6.61 -14.14 2.17
CA ILE A 215 -7.59 -13.99 3.25
C ILE A 215 -8.82 -14.86 2.95
N VAL A 216 -9.34 -14.84 1.73
CA VAL A 216 -10.51 -15.64 1.38
C VAL A 216 -10.23 -17.14 1.55
N ALA A 217 -9.02 -17.59 1.22
CA ALA A 217 -8.62 -18.98 1.44
C ALA A 217 -8.62 -19.34 2.94
N ASP A 218 -7.99 -18.50 3.77
CA ASP A 218 -7.88 -18.72 5.22
C ASP A 218 -9.25 -18.69 5.92
N GLU A 219 -10.12 -17.75 5.55
CA GLU A 219 -11.48 -17.63 6.11
C GLU A 219 -12.37 -18.82 5.71
N VAL A 220 -12.29 -19.26 4.44
CA VAL A 220 -13.04 -20.44 3.98
C VAL A 220 -12.53 -21.70 4.68
N TYR A 221 -11.21 -21.87 4.78
CA TYR A 221 -10.60 -22.98 5.49
C TYR A 221 -11.00 -22.98 6.98
N GLY A 222 -10.98 -21.83 7.64
CA GLY A 222 -11.34 -21.72 9.05
C GLY A 222 -12.82 -22.00 9.35
N LEU A 223 -13.72 -21.84 8.38
CA LEU A 223 -15.14 -22.14 8.52
C LEU A 223 -15.47 -23.64 8.39
N ASP A 224 -14.63 -24.40 7.67
CA ASP A 224 -14.83 -25.82 7.41
C ASP A 224 -13.49 -26.56 7.37
N THR A 225 -12.86 -26.69 8.54
CA THR A 225 -11.55 -27.36 8.66
C THR A 225 -11.65 -28.86 8.36
N ASP A 226 -12.77 -29.49 8.70
CA ASP A 226 -12.99 -30.94 8.51
C ASP A 226 -13.29 -31.29 7.04
N GLY A 227 -13.78 -30.32 6.26
CA GLY A 227 -14.01 -30.45 4.81
C GLY A 227 -12.77 -30.22 3.95
N TYR A 228 -11.64 -29.84 4.54
CA TYR A 228 -10.40 -29.62 3.81
C TYR A 228 -9.63 -30.93 3.57
N SER A 229 -9.14 -31.08 2.35
CA SER A 229 -8.15 -32.08 1.98
C SER A 229 -7.10 -31.44 1.07
N GLY A 230 -5.85 -31.88 1.14
CA GLY A 230 -4.85 -31.50 0.15
C GLY A 230 -5.34 -31.78 -1.27
N GLY A 231 -5.16 -30.84 -2.19
CA GLY A 231 -5.69 -30.90 -3.55
C GLY A 231 -7.09 -30.32 -3.71
N SER A 232 -7.71 -29.82 -2.64
CA SER A 232 -9.05 -29.25 -2.70
C SER A 232 -9.10 -27.94 -3.49
N TRP A 233 -10.32 -27.46 -3.77
CA TRP A 233 -10.51 -26.19 -4.48
C TRP A 233 -9.97 -24.98 -3.70
N ILE A 234 -9.81 -25.09 -2.38
CA ILE A 234 -9.25 -24.03 -1.52
C ILE A 234 -7.78 -23.77 -1.91
N ASP A 235 -7.04 -24.80 -2.32
CA ASP A 235 -5.64 -24.67 -2.77
C ASP A 235 -5.50 -23.75 -3.98
N MET A 236 -6.53 -23.65 -4.82
CA MET A 236 -6.52 -22.71 -5.95
C MET A 236 -6.46 -21.26 -5.49
N LEU A 237 -7.02 -20.95 -4.30
CA LEU A 237 -6.99 -19.60 -3.74
C LEU A 237 -5.60 -19.28 -3.16
N TRP A 238 -4.99 -20.20 -2.39
CA TRP A 238 -3.63 -20.01 -1.88
C TRP A 238 -2.59 -19.99 -3.00
N LEU A 239 -2.62 -20.96 -3.92
CA LEU A 239 -1.72 -20.97 -5.09
C LEU A 239 -1.95 -19.76 -6.00
N GLY A 240 -3.21 -19.37 -6.21
CA GLY A 240 -3.57 -18.16 -6.93
C GLY A 240 -2.98 -16.92 -6.28
N SER A 241 -3.06 -16.82 -4.95
CA SER A 241 -2.43 -15.77 -4.18
C SER A 241 -0.92 -15.72 -4.41
N TYR A 242 -0.21 -16.85 -4.26
CA TYR A 242 1.22 -16.95 -4.51
C TYR A 242 1.60 -16.42 -5.90
N VAL A 243 0.94 -16.93 -6.95
CA VAL A 243 1.20 -16.54 -8.35
C VAL A 243 0.96 -15.04 -8.58
N VAL A 244 -0.15 -14.51 -8.09
CA VAL A 244 -0.50 -13.09 -8.24
C VAL A 244 0.47 -12.21 -7.46
N TRP A 245 0.95 -12.66 -6.30
CA TRP A 245 1.95 -11.94 -5.48
C TRP A 245 3.29 -11.82 -6.21
N ALA A 246 3.77 -12.93 -6.81
CA ALA A 246 4.97 -12.91 -7.64
C ALA A 246 4.80 -11.98 -8.85
N ALA A 247 3.64 -12.03 -9.51
CA ALA A 247 3.34 -11.14 -10.64
C ALA A 247 3.35 -9.66 -10.23
N ALA A 248 2.87 -9.33 -9.02
CA ALA A 248 2.92 -7.98 -8.47
C ALA A 248 4.38 -7.49 -8.27
N ALA A 249 5.26 -8.38 -7.80
CA ALA A 249 6.67 -8.08 -7.57
C ALA A 249 7.50 -7.97 -8.86
N LEU A 250 7.06 -8.60 -9.94
CA LEU A 250 7.75 -8.50 -11.24
C LEU A 250 7.27 -7.31 -12.07
N ASP A 251 6.10 -6.75 -11.76
CA ASP A 251 5.54 -5.62 -12.49
C ASP A 251 6.36 -4.31 -12.23
N PRO A 252 6.86 -3.63 -13.27
CA PRO A 252 7.68 -2.42 -13.12
C PRO A 252 6.99 -1.27 -12.40
N SER A 253 5.65 -1.25 -12.42
CA SER A 253 4.86 -0.23 -11.75
C SER A 253 4.98 -0.29 -10.22
N MET A 254 5.58 -1.36 -9.67
CA MET A 254 5.90 -1.43 -8.25
C MET A 254 6.80 -0.29 -7.75
N ARG A 255 7.64 0.28 -8.64
CA ARG A 255 8.45 1.49 -8.39
C ARG A 255 7.62 2.71 -8.01
N ASN A 256 6.38 2.73 -8.45
CA ASN A 256 5.48 3.86 -8.26
C ASN A 256 4.35 3.54 -7.27
N ILE A 257 4.39 2.40 -6.58
CA ILE A 257 3.38 2.07 -5.55
C ILE A 257 3.32 3.18 -4.50
N ALA A 258 4.47 3.67 -4.04
CA ALA A 258 4.55 4.71 -3.01
C ALA A 258 4.37 6.15 -3.55
N GLN A 259 4.26 6.34 -4.87
CA GLN A 259 4.03 7.68 -5.42
C GLN A 259 2.55 8.02 -5.29
N ALA A 260 2.17 8.63 -4.16
CA ALA A 260 0.88 9.29 -4.04
C ALA A 260 0.72 10.26 -5.23
N ASP A 261 -0.35 10.10 -6.01
CA ASP A 261 -0.61 10.96 -7.15
C ASP A 261 -0.98 12.37 -6.68
N ARG A 262 0.05 13.19 -6.39
CA ARG A 262 -0.10 14.60 -6.05
C ARG A 262 -0.74 15.41 -7.19
N ARG A 263 -0.90 14.85 -8.39
CA ARG A 263 -1.49 15.56 -9.54
C ARG A 263 -3.02 15.61 -9.48
N GLN A 264 -3.65 14.79 -8.64
CA GLN A 264 -5.11 14.70 -8.53
C GLN A 264 -5.68 14.89 -7.12
N LEU A 265 -4.93 15.49 -6.17
CA LEU A 265 -5.64 16.24 -5.14
C LEU A 265 -6.53 17.23 -5.90
N PRO A 266 -7.87 17.23 -5.69
CA PRO A 266 -8.70 18.27 -6.26
C PRO A 266 -8.03 19.56 -5.84
N ARG A 267 -7.47 20.31 -6.80
CA ARG A 267 -6.97 21.64 -6.50
C ARG A 267 -8.18 22.31 -5.89
N LEU A 268 -8.16 22.54 -4.57
CA LEU A 268 -9.15 23.36 -3.91
C LEU A 268 -8.94 24.72 -4.55
N THR A 269 -9.70 24.97 -5.61
CA THR A 269 -9.70 26.24 -6.32
C THR A 269 -9.97 27.27 -5.24
N LYS A 270 -9.18 28.36 -5.21
CA LYS A 270 -9.27 29.42 -4.19
C LYS A 270 -10.72 29.94 -4.00
N THR A 271 -11.61 29.66 -4.94
CA THR A 271 -13.06 29.85 -4.89
C THR A 271 -13.83 29.06 -3.82
N ARG A 272 -13.27 28.05 -3.13
CA ARG A 272 -13.89 27.42 -1.94
C ARG A 272 -13.37 27.94 -0.60
N LEU A 273 -12.30 28.75 -0.61
CA LEU A 273 -11.84 29.51 0.56
C LEU A 273 -12.63 30.82 0.77
N SER A 274 -13.59 31.11 -0.10
CA SER A 274 -14.61 32.14 0.09
C SER A 274 -15.95 31.54 0.53
N ALA A 275 -15.93 30.55 1.44
CA ALA A 275 -17.05 30.36 2.33
C ALA A 275 -16.98 31.49 3.37
N PRO A 276 -18.00 32.36 3.49
CA PRO A 276 -17.95 33.43 4.47
C PRO A 276 -17.83 32.80 5.85
N ARG A 277 -16.83 33.22 6.62
CA ARG A 277 -16.78 33.02 8.07
C ARG A 277 -18.16 33.39 8.60
N GLY A 278 -18.90 32.40 9.08
CA GLY A 278 -20.16 32.64 9.79
C GLY A 278 -19.87 33.60 10.94
N ARG A 279 -20.26 34.86 10.77
CA ARG A 279 -20.45 35.77 11.89
C ARG A 279 -21.68 35.24 12.61
N ALA A 280 -21.46 34.45 13.66
CA ALA A 280 -22.47 34.20 14.67
C ALA A 280 -22.92 35.56 15.19
N ALA A 281 -24.14 35.94 14.85
CA ALA A 281 -24.80 37.13 15.35
C ALA A 281 -25.07 36.92 16.84
N HIS A 282 -24.24 37.50 17.69
CA HIS A 282 -24.55 37.73 19.10
C HIS A 282 -25.10 39.15 19.19
N CYS A 283 -26.43 39.28 19.14
CA CYS A 283 -27.13 40.51 19.48
C CYS A 283 -28.29 40.16 20.39
N ALA A 284 -28.11 40.36 21.69
CA ALA A 284 -29.17 40.80 22.61
C ALA A 284 -28.60 41.01 24.02
N ARG A 285 -28.24 42.26 24.35
CA ARG A 285 -28.46 42.95 25.65
C ARG A 285 -27.67 44.27 25.67
N ASP A 286 -28.28 45.34 25.19
CA ASP A 286 -28.70 46.54 25.96
C ASP A 286 -29.00 47.74 25.03
N PRO A 287 -29.83 48.72 25.46
CA PRO A 287 -30.45 49.71 24.57
C PRO A 287 -29.72 51.06 24.59
N ASP A 288 -29.34 51.59 23.43
CA ASP A 288 -29.38 53.03 23.09
C ASP A 288 -29.01 53.20 21.60
N PRO A 289 -29.70 54.05 20.83
CA PRO A 289 -28.90 55.09 20.18
C PRO A 289 -29.54 56.50 20.08
N ARG A 290 -29.08 57.40 20.96
CA ARG A 290 -28.24 58.58 20.60
C ARG A 290 -26.83 58.16 20.12
N ALA A 291 -26.70 57.07 19.37
CA ALA A 291 -25.46 56.54 18.85
C ALA A 291 -25.62 56.23 17.35
N HIS A 292 -24.57 56.47 16.57
CA HIS A 292 -24.65 56.58 15.11
C HIS A 292 -25.15 55.33 14.37
N GLY A 293 -26.07 55.57 13.43
CA GLY A 293 -26.10 55.08 12.04
C GLY A 293 -25.88 53.59 11.74
N SER A 294 -26.89 52.93 11.14
CA SER A 294 -26.80 52.35 9.79
C SER A 294 -28.05 51.52 9.41
N PRO A 295 -28.32 51.34 8.09
CA PRO A 295 -29.52 50.71 7.56
C PRO A 295 -29.34 49.21 7.33
N CYS A 296 -30.34 48.44 7.77
CA CYS A 296 -30.48 47.02 7.45
C CYS A 296 -31.71 46.86 6.55
N CYS A 297 -31.52 46.89 5.22
CA CYS A 297 -32.53 46.42 4.27
C CYS A 297 -31.90 46.12 2.91
N ALA A 298 -32.39 45.05 2.31
CA ALA A 298 -32.19 44.60 0.94
C ALA A 298 -30.85 43.93 0.60
N ARG A 299 -30.88 42.59 0.50
CA ARG A 299 -30.80 41.87 -0.79
C ARG A 299 -30.83 40.36 -0.58
N LEU A 300 -32.02 39.80 -0.56
CA LEU A 300 -32.33 38.47 -1.08
C LEU A 300 -33.17 38.70 -2.34
N CYS A 301 -32.57 38.58 -3.52
CA CYS A 301 -33.30 38.36 -4.76
C CYS A 301 -32.66 37.17 -5.45
N ASP A 302 -33.43 36.10 -5.46
CA ASP A 302 -33.20 34.83 -6.15
C ASP A 302 -33.48 34.98 -7.66
N ARG A 303 -33.07 33.94 -8.37
CA ARG A 303 -33.11 33.66 -9.80
C ARG A 303 -34.41 34.04 -10.51
N ASP A 304 -34.23 34.35 -11.80
CA ASP A 304 -35.25 34.50 -12.83
C ASP A 304 -36.17 35.73 -12.70
N ARG A 305 -35.71 36.85 -13.26
CA ARG A 305 -36.44 37.65 -14.26
C ARG A 305 -35.58 38.80 -14.78
N ARG A 306 -35.66 39.00 -16.09
CA ARG A 306 -35.08 40.12 -16.84
C ARG A 306 -35.53 41.46 -16.24
N CYS A 307 -34.59 42.35 -15.99
CA CYS A 307 -34.85 43.79 -15.98
C CYS A 307 -33.85 44.45 -16.93
N ASP A 308 -34.30 44.54 -18.18
CA ASP A 308 -33.73 45.34 -19.24
C ASP A 308 -34.12 46.81 -18.98
N ARG A 309 -33.12 47.70 -18.82
CA ARG A 309 -33.30 49.14 -19.03
C ARG A 309 -32.08 49.70 -19.75
N ARG A 310 -32.27 49.93 -21.04
CA ARG A 310 -31.41 50.64 -22.00
C ARG A 310 -31.11 52.07 -21.56
N GLY A 311 -29.82 52.46 -21.70
CA GLY A 311 -29.24 53.72 -22.23
C GLY A 311 -29.66 55.09 -21.65
N PRO A 312 -28.87 56.17 -21.85
CA PRO A 312 -27.91 56.40 -22.95
C PRO A 312 -26.48 56.83 -22.51
N GLY A 313 -25.49 56.72 -23.42
CA GLY A 313 -24.22 57.49 -23.37
C GLY A 313 -24.37 58.86 -24.08
N PRO A 314 -23.31 59.57 -24.52
CA PRO A 314 -21.86 59.36 -24.36
C PRO A 314 -21.09 60.62 -23.85
N ASP A 315 -19.76 60.53 -23.82
CA ASP A 315 -18.71 61.59 -23.83
C ASP A 315 -17.72 61.46 -22.66
N ALA A 316 -16.43 61.78 -22.74
CA ALA A 316 -15.41 61.91 -23.78
C ALA A 316 -14.13 62.29 -23.00
N ALA A 317 -12.95 61.92 -23.50
CA ALA A 317 -11.64 62.50 -23.13
C ALA A 317 -11.15 62.25 -21.68
N ARG A 318 -9.86 62.14 -21.33
CA ARG A 318 -8.57 62.34 -22.01
C ARG A 318 -7.46 61.75 -21.12
N ARG A 319 -6.47 61.12 -21.75
CA ARG A 319 -5.00 61.27 -21.56
C ARG A 319 -4.43 61.41 -20.13
N ALA A 320 -3.47 60.55 -19.77
CA ALA A 320 -2.02 60.84 -19.81
C ALA A 320 -1.19 59.91 -18.89
N ARG A 321 -0.20 59.21 -19.48
CA ARG A 321 1.05 58.78 -18.82
C ARG A 321 2.04 59.96 -18.82
N PRO A 322 3.03 60.01 -17.90
CA PRO A 322 4.40 59.53 -18.23
C PRO A 322 5.14 58.87 -17.03
N ARG A 323 5.86 57.74 -17.20
CA ARG A 323 7.32 57.58 -17.40
C ARG A 323 8.26 58.32 -16.42
N ARG A 324 9.14 57.57 -15.72
CA ARG A 324 10.62 57.77 -15.61
C ARG A 324 11.27 56.59 -14.85
N ARG A 325 12.19 55.86 -15.52
CA ARG A 325 13.69 55.81 -15.36
C ARG A 325 14.15 55.06 -14.08
N ALA A 326 14.70 53.85 -14.15
CA ALA A 326 16.01 53.41 -14.65
C ALA A 326 17.21 53.93 -13.82
N VAL A 327 17.82 53.06 -13.01
CA VAL A 327 19.26 53.05 -12.65
C VAL A 327 19.68 51.62 -12.22
N SER A 328 20.64 51.03 -12.94
CA SER A 328 21.72 50.20 -12.35
C SER A 328 23.02 51.00 -12.53
N PRO A 329 24.08 50.76 -11.74
CA PRO A 329 25.14 49.90 -12.28
C PRO A 329 26.07 49.17 -11.27
N ARG A 330 26.61 48.02 -11.74
CA ARG A 330 28.03 47.56 -11.75
C ARG A 330 28.83 47.17 -10.48
N ARG A 331 29.49 46.00 -10.65
CA ARG A 331 30.92 45.60 -10.35
C ARG A 331 31.32 45.44 -8.87
N ALA A 332 32.28 44.63 -8.44
CA ALA A 332 33.45 43.94 -9.04
C ALA A 332 33.82 42.68 -8.19
N ALA A 333 34.39 41.61 -8.78
CA ALA A 333 35.81 41.17 -8.70
C ALA A 333 36.23 40.34 -7.44
N GLY A 334 36.93 39.21 -7.67
CA GLY A 334 37.54 38.30 -6.67
C GLY A 334 38.85 38.84 -6.07
N PRO A 335 39.92 38.05 -5.75
CA PRO A 335 40.13 36.58 -5.76
C PRO A 335 40.91 36.03 -4.52
N SER A 336 41.28 34.74 -4.57
CA SER A 336 42.56 34.13 -4.10
C SER A 336 42.82 33.73 -2.62
N GLY A 337 43.56 32.61 -2.48
CA GLY A 337 44.32 32.16 -1.29
C GLY A 337 43.65 30.99 -0.54
N GLY A 338 44.25 29.85 -0.23
CA GLY A 338 45.64 29.39 -0.30
C GLY A 338 45.91 28.39 0.84
N ARG A 339 46.40 27.19 0.50
CA ARG A 339 47.30 26.29 1.24
C ARG A 339 46.97 25.73 2.65
N ALA A 340 47.01 24.38 2.69
CA ALA A 340 47.90 23.50 3.47
C ALA A 340 47.71 23.29 4.99
N GLY A 341 47.91 22.02 5.41
CA GLY A 341 48.19 21.59 6.79
C GLY A 341 47.45 20.30 7.17
N SER A 342 48.03 19.11 6.93
CA SER A 342 48.71 18.26 7.93
C SER A 342 47.77 17.61 8.96
N ALA A 343 47.46 16.31 8.84
CA ALA A 343 48.20 15.17 9.41
C ALA A 343 47.64 14.70 10.77
N SER A 344 47.09 13.48 10.83
CA SER A 344 47.64 12.31 11.57
C SER A 344 46.56 11.25 11.87
N PRO A 345 46.91 9.94 12.01
CA PRO A 345 45.98 8.81 11.89
C PRO A 345 45.56 8.20 13.24
N ARG A 346 44.44 7.47 13.26
CA ARG A 346 44.12 6.50 14.34
C ARG A 346 43.82 5.12 13.76
N ARG A 347 44.45 4.12 14.38
CA ARG A 347 44.40 2.66 14.18
C ARG A 347 42.97 2.09 14.07
N PRO A 348 42.87 0.83 13.62
CA PRO A 348 42.13 -0.14 14.42
C PRO A 348 42.94 -1.39 14.77
N GLU A 349 42.70 -1.86 16.00
CA GLU A 349 43.17 -3.10 16.60
C GLU A 349 42.59 -4.33 15.91
N ARG A 350 43.42 -5.38 15.81
CA ARG A 350 43.06 -6.75 15.46
C ARG A 350 42.86 -7.55 16.75
N THR A 351 41.67 -8.11 16.93
CA THR A 351 41.35 -9.25 17.82
C THR A 351 40.28 -10.07 17.08
N ALA A 352 40.15 -11.39 17.16
CA ALA A 352 41.01 -12.50 17.55
C ALA A 352 40.27 -13.73 16.98
N ARG A 353 40.98 -14.63 16.29
CA ARG A 353 40.51 -15.98 15.92
C ARG A 353 40.76 -16.92 17.11
N ARG A 354 39.76 -17.68 17.52
CA ARG A 354 39.84 -19.05 18.10
C ARG A 354 38.60 -19.78 17.56
N ALA A 355 38.76 -20.81 16.74
CA ALA A 355 39.13 -22.19 17.11
C ALA A 355 37.99 -22.84 17.90
#